data_AF-A0A963I5K8-F1
#
_entry.id   AF-A0A963I5K8-F1
#
_cell.length_a   1.000
_cell.length_b   1.000
_cell.length_c   1.000
_cell.angle_alpha   90.00
_cell.angle_beta   90.00
_cell.angle_gamma   90.00
#
_symmetry.space_group_name_H-M   'P 1'
#
loop_
_entity.id
_entity.type
_entity.pdbx_description
1 polymer ?
#
loop_
_entity_poly.entity_id
_entity_poly.type
_entity_poly.pdbx_seq_one_letter_code
_entity_poly.pdbx_strand_id
1 'polypeptide(L)'
;MADMQEQASQLGTVTLEGNDFASLLHKEFKPKTDEAKSAVEQAVQTLAQQALAGTAVIGQDVVKTIEAMVAELDRKLTEQVNLILHNEDFQKLEGAWRGLHYLVNNTETDEMLKIRVMNITKKELHKTLKRYKGTAWDQSPLFKRVYEEEYGQFGGEPFGCLVGDYYFDQSPPDVELLGEMAKVSAAAHCPFIAGASPNVMQMDSWQELANPRDLTKIFLTPEYAAWRSLRESDDARYLGLAMPRFLARQP
;
A
#
# COMPACT_ATOMS: atom_id res chain seq x y z
N MET A 1 -24.17 16.06 3.08
CA MET A 1 -25.47 16.78 2.98
C MET A 1 -26.21 16.80 4.32
N ALA A 2 -25.98 15.86 5.24
CA ALA A 2 -26.48 15.94 6.62
C ALA A 2 -25.68 16.93 7.50
N ASP A 3 -24.35 17.05 7.30
CA ASP A 3 -23.49 17.95 8.09
C ASP A 3 -23.72 19.46 7.83
N MET A 4 -24.30 19.82 6.68
CA MET A 4 -24.64 21.22 6.38
C MET A 4 -25.91 21.69 7.10
N GLN A 5 -26.76 20.77 7.58
CA GLN A 5 -27.98 21.11 8.32
C GLN A 5 -27.73 21.27 9.82
N GLU A 6 -26.71 20.59 10.38
CA GLU A 6 -26.28 20.80 11.77
C GLU A 6 -25.43 22.06 11.96
N GLN A 7 -24.64 22.47 10.96
CA GLN A 7 -23.94 23.76 11.01
C GLN A 7 -24.89 24.97 10.90
N ALA A 8 -26.04 24.83 10.21
CA ALA A 8 -27.04 25.89 10.16
C ALA A 8 -27.81 26.06 11.48
N SER A 9 -27.88 25.02 12.32
CA SER A 9 -28.60 25.07 13.59
C SER A 9 -27.74 25.55 14.77
N GLN A 10 -26.41 25.49 14.68
CA GLN A 10 -25.50 26.13 15.66
C GLN A 10 -25.25 27.62 15.42
N LEU A 11 -25.64 28.18 14.26
CA LEU A 11 -25.65 29.63 14.04
C LEU A 11 -26.87 30.36 14.66
N GLY A 12 -27.82 29.63 15.26
CA GLY A 12 -29.06 30.19 15.80
C GLY A 12 -29.02 30.64 17.26
N THR A 13 -27.94 30.35 18.00
CA THR A 13 -27.90 30.53 19.48
C THR A 13 -26.76 31.41 19.96
N VAL A 14 -26.39 32.42 19.18
CA VAL A 14 -25.77 33.63 19.75
C VAL A 14 -26.82 34.73 19.73
N THR A 15 -27.78 34.65 20.65
CA THR A 15 -28.50 35.83 21.10
C THR A 15 -27.51 36.69 21.88
N LEU A 16 -26.64 37.40 21.15
CA LEU A 16 -25.93 38.55 21.66
C LEU A 16 -26.98 39.49 22.22
N GLU A 17 -26.81 39.93 23.46
CA GLU A 17 -27.57 41.02 24.07
C GLU A 17 -27.42 42.26 23.18
N GLY A 18 -28.30 42.40 22.18
CA GLY A 18 -28.17 43.33 21.07
C GLY A 18 -28.22 44.80 21.47
N ASN A 19 -28.56 45.12 22.72
CA ASN A 19 -28.63 46.48 23.21
C ASN A 19 -27.29 47.01 23.76
N ASP A 20 -26.43 46.16 24.33
CA ASP A 20 -25.22 46.66 24.99
C ASP A 20 -24.11 46.97 23.97
N PHE A 21 -23.97 46.13 22.94
CA PHE A 21 -23.01 46.37 21.86
C PHE A 21 -23.41 47.55 20.94
N ALA A 22 -24.69 47.64 20.58
CA ALA A 22 -25.21 48.74 19.77
C ALA A 22 -25.09 50.09 20.50
N SER A 23 -25.29 50.11 21.83
CA SER A 23 -25.13 51.32 22.64
C SER A 23 -23.67 51.79 22.76
N LEU A 24 -22.71 50.86 22.81
CA LEU A 24 -21.27 51.17 22.78
C LEU A 24 -20.81 51.73 21.43
N LEU A 25 -21.27 51.16 20.31
CA LEU A 25 -20.99 51.69 18.97
C LEU A 25 -21.54 53.10 18.77
N HIS A 26 -22.74 53.35 19.32
CA HIS A 26 -23.36 54.66 19.29
C HIS A 26 -22.59 55.73 20.05
N LYS A 27 -21.96 55.36 21.16
CA LYS A 27 -21.20 56.26 22.04
C LYS A 27 -19.89 56.72 21.40
N GLU A 28 -19.19 55.81 20.73
CA GLU A 28 -17.86 56.07 20.14
C GLU A 28 -17.93 56.70 18.74
N PHE A 29 -18.82 56.24 17.86
CA PHE A 29 -18.86 56.70 16.46
C PHE A 29 -19.84 57.85 16.20
N LYS A 30 -20.79 58.10 17.10
CA LYS A 30 -21.83 59.16 17.01
C LYS A 30 -22.43 59.36 15.60
N PRO A 31 -23.08 58.34 15.00
CA PRO A 31 -23.66 58.45 13.66
C PRO A 31 -24.87 59.40 13.67
N LYS A 32 -24.98 60.27 12.66
CA LYS A 32 -26.03 61.31 12.59
C LYS A 32 -27.30 60.89 11.83
N THR A 33 -27.28 59.77 11.11
CA THR A 33 -28.41 59.25 10.31
C THR A 33 -28.60 57.75 10.55
N ASP A 34 -29.84 57.26 10.42
CA ASP A 34 -30.15 55.84 10.68
C ASP A 34 -29.50 54.88 9.66
N GLU A 35 -29.31 55.32 8.41
CA GLU A 35 -28.52 54.55 7.43
C GLU A 35 -27.05 54.40 7.84
N ALA A 36 -26.46 55.44 8.44
CA ALA A 36 -25.07 55.40 8.89
C ALA A 36 -24.89 54.48 10.12
N LYS A 37 -25.92 54.35 10.97
CA LYS A 37 -25.91 53.38 12.08
C LYS A 37 -25.86 51.94 11.55
N SER A 38 -26.78 51.61 10.64
CA SER A 38 -26.86 50.26 10.05
C SER A 38 -25.60 49.90 9.27
N ALA A 39 -24.99 50.85 8.56
CA ALA A 39 -23.75 50.63 7.83
C ALA A 39 -22.54 50.40 8.77
N VAL A 40 -22.46 51.12 9.89
CA VAL A 40 -21.41 50.92 10.89
C VAL A 40 -21.59 49.57 11.60
N GLU A 41 -22.81 49.19 11.96
CA GLU A 41 -23.08 47.88 12.56
C GLU A 41 -22.70 46.73 11.61
N GLN A 42 -23.07 46.80 10.33
CA GLN A 42 -22.69 45.81 9.33
C GLN A 42 -21.18 45.77 9.08
N ALA A 43 -20.51 46.92 9.01
CA ALA A 43 -19.07 46.97 8.82
C ALA A 43 -18.32 46.39 10.03
N VAL A 44 -18.75 46.68 11.26
CA VAL A 44 -18.17 46.12 12.49
C VAL A 44 -18.47 44.64 12.63
N GLN A 45 -19.68 44.17 12.28
CA GLN A 45 -20.00 42.75 12.24
C GLN A 45 -19.13 42.00 11.22
N THR A 46 -18.96 42.57 10.02
CA THR A 46 -18.10 41.97 8.98
C THR A 46 -16.64 41.94 9.43
N LEU A 47 -16.16 43.02 10.05
CA LEU A 47 -14.80 43.09 10.59
C LEU A 47 -14.60 42.11 11.76
N ALA A 48 -15.59 41.99 12.64
CA ALA A 48 -15.58 41.04 13.75
C ALA A 48 -15.59 39.60 13.26
N GLN A 49 -16.42 39.27 12.26
CA GLN A 49 -16.41 37.96 11.60
C GLN A 49 -15.06 37.66 10.94
N GLN A 50 -14.48 38.64 10.24
CA GLN A 50 -13.17 38.49 9.59
C GLN A 50 -12.02 38.35 10.61
N ALA A 51 -12.11 39.05 11.74
CA ALA A 51 -11.13 38.95 12.83
C ALA A 51 -11.26 37.63 13.60
N LEU A 52 -12.48 37.14 13.82
CA LEU A 52 -12.73 35.83 14.45
C LEU A 52 -12.32 34.67 13.55
N ALA A 53 -12.42 34.82 12.22
CA ALA A 53 -12.00 33.81 11.25
C ALA A 53 -10.48 33.51 11.31
N GLY A 54 -9.67 34.44 11.82
CA GLY A 54 -8.22 34.29 11.98
C GLY A 54 -7.72 34.11 13.42
N THR A 55 -8.61 34.20 14.42
CA THR A 55 -8.21 34.16 15.84
C THR A 55 -8.75 32.90 16.48
N ALA A 56 -7.85 32.02 16.94
CA ALA A 56 -8.25 30.90 17.78
C ALA A 56 -8.90 31.47 19.04
N VAL A 57 -10.23 31.35 19.15
CA VAL A 57 -10.98 31.76 20.34
C VAL A 57 -10.50 30.87 21.47
N ILE A 58 -9.55 31.38 22.27
CA ILE A 58 -9.11 30.72 23.49
C ILE A 58 -10.33 30.67 24.38
N GLY A 59 -10.88 29.47 24.58
CA GLY A 59 -12.01 29.26 25.49
C GLY A 59 -11.61 29.71 26.90
N GLN A 60 -12.61 30.05 27.73
CA GLN A 60 -12.37 30.35 29.16
C GLN A 60 -11.63 29.19 29.87
N ASP A 61 -11.75 27.97 29.31
CA ASP A 61 -11.00 26.79 29.70
C ASP A 61 -9.78 26.62 28.78
N VAL A 62 -8.62 27.08 29.29
CA VAL A 62 -7.33 27.00 28.60
C VAL A 62 -6.94 25.53 28.34
N VAL A 63 -7.34 24.60 29.21
CA VAL A 63 -7.00 23.18 29.07
C VAL A 63 -7.72 22.58 27.86
N LYS A 64 -9.02 22.83 27.72
CA LYS A 64 -9.79 22.39 26.54
C LYS A 64 -9.28 23.00 25.24
N THR A 65 -8.82 24.25 25.29
CA THR A 65 -8.21 24.91 24.13
C THR A 65 -6.90 24.24 23.72
N ILE A 66 -6.04 23.89 24.69
CA ILE A 66 -4.80 23.15 24.44
C ILE A 66 -5.10 21.75 23.89
N GLU A 67 -6.05 21.02 24.48
CA GLU A 67 -6.48 19.70 23.98
C GLU A 67 -7.00 19.77 22.54
N ALA A 68 -7.80 20.80 22.20
CA ALA A 68 -8.24 21.03 20.82
C ALA A 68 -7.08 21.34 19.86
N MET A 69 -6.09 22.12 20.30
CA MET A 69 -4.89 22.39 19.51
C MET A 69 -4.04 21.13 19.30
N VAL A 70 -3.90 20.29 20.32
CA VAL A 70 -3.22 18.98 20.21
C VAL A 70 -3.97 18.07 19.25
N ALA A 71 -5.30 18.00 19.34
CA ALA A 71 -6.12 17.20 18.42
C ALA A 71 -5.98 17.66 16.95
N GLU A 72 -5.92 18.98 16.70
CA GLU A 72 -5.67 19.50 15.35
C GLU A 72 -4.26 19.20 14.86
N LEU A 73 -3.27 19.20 15.74
CA LEU A 73 -1.90 18.79 15.40
C LEU A 73 -1.84 17.31 15.06
N ASP A 74 -2.46 16.46 15.88
CA ASP A 74 -2.54 15.01 15.67
C ASP A 74 -3.29 14.67 14.38
N ARG A 75 -4.36 15.42 14.05
CA ARG A 75 -5.06 15.28 12.77
C ARG A 75 -4.13 15.55 11.59
N LYS A 76 -3.40 16.67 11.62
CA LYS A 76 -2.44 17.03 10.54
C LYS A 76 -1.29 16.03 10.43
N LEU A 77 -0.77 15.55 11.57
CA LEU A 77 0.26 14.52 11.59
C LEU A 77 -0.27 13.20 11.02
N THR A 78 -1.47 12.79 11.41
CA THR A 78 -2.11 11.56 10.92
C THR A 78 -2.37 11.63 9.42
N GLU A 79 -2.86 12.75 8.91
CA GLU A 79 -3.03 12.98 7.47
C GLU A 79 -1.70 12.84 6.72
N GLN A 80 -0.65 13.50 7.20
CA GLN A 80 0.67 13.46 6.55
C GLN A 80 1.30 12.06 6.62
N VAL A 81 1.23 11.39 7.76
CA VAL A 81 1.78 10.04 7.95
C VAL A 81 0.99 9.04 7.12
N ASN A 82 -0.34 9.17 7.04
CA ASN A 82 -1.15 8.33 6.17
C ASN A 82 -0.73 8.45 4.70
N LEU A 83 -0.43 9.65 4.20
CA LEU A 83 0.06 9.82 2.84
C LEU A 83 1.42 9.13 2.61
N ILE A 84 2.31 9.15 3.61
CA ILE A 84 3.62 8.50 3.54
C ILE A 84 3.46 6.97 3.57
N LEU A 85 2.68 6.44 4.52
CA LEU A 85 2.50 5.00 4.71
C LEU A 85 1.66 4.35 3.61
N HIS A 86 0.72 5.08 3.00
CA HIS A 86 -0.10 4.58 1.90
C HIS A 86 0.49 4.86 0.52
N ASN A 87 1.72 5.38 0.44
CA ASN A 87 2.44 5.48 -0.82
C ASN A 87 2.76 4.07 -1.36
N GLU A 88 2.56 3.85 -2.67
CA GLU A 88 2.77 2.54 -3.28
C GLU A 88 4.20 2.00 -3.11
N ASP A 89 5.21 2.85 -3.20
CA ASP A 89 6.61 2.43 -3.11
C ASP A 89 6.94 2.03 -1.67
N PHE A 90 6.39 2.76 -0.70
CA PHE A 90 6.52 2.41 0.71
C PHE A 90 5.81 1.10 1.02
N GLN A 91 4.57 0.91 0.56
CA GLN A 91 3.80 -0.32 0.78
C GLN A 91 4.45 -1.55 0.13
N LYS A 92 5.05 -1.41 -1.07
CA LYS A 92 5.79 -2.49 -1.73
C LYS A 92 7.00 -2.90 -0.90
N LEU A 93 7.78 -1.94 -0.41
CA LEU A 93 8.95 -2.19 0.42
C LEU A 93 8.56 -2.76 1.80
N GLU A 94 7.55 -2.17 2.44
CA GLU A 94 7.00 -2.62 3.72
C GLU A 94 6.45 -4.03 3.60
N GLY A 95 5.69 -4.33 2.54
CA GLY A 95 5.15 -5.66 2.27
C GLY A 95 6.24 -6.73 2.16
N ALA A 96 7.31 -6.46 1.41
CA ALA A 96 8.43 -7.38 1.25
C ALA A 96 9.15 -7.65 2.59
N TRP A 97 9.50 -6.59 3.33
CA TRP A 97 10.20 -6.72 4.60
C TRP A 97 9.33 -7.31 5.71
N ARG A 98 8.04 -6.98 5.76
CA ARG A 98 7.11 -7.60 6.71
C ARG A 98 6.87 -9.06 6.38
N GLY A 99 6.78 -9.41 5.09
CA GLY A 99 6.69 -10.82 4.66
C GLY A 99 7.92 -11.62 5.08
N LEU A 100 9.12 -11.06 4.89
CA LEU A 100 10.36 -11.68 5.36
C LEU A 100 10.41 -11.77 6.90
N HIS A 101 10.03 -10.71 7.61
CA HIS A 101 9.97 -10.71 9.06
C HIS A 101 8.97 -11.75 9.61
N TYR A 102 7.81 -11.91 8.95
CA TYR A 102 6.86 -12.96 9.26
C TYR A 102 7.49 -14.34 9.07
N LEU A 103 8.15 -14.58 7.93
CA LEU A 103 8.84 -15.84 7.67
C LEU A 103 9.89 -16.15 8.74
N VAL A 104 10.72 -15.19 9.12
CA VAL A 104 11.79 -15.38 10.10
C VAL A 104 11.23 -15.64 11.50
N ASN A 105 10.24 -14.86 11.95
CA ASN A 105 9.73 -14.99 13.32
C ASN A 105 8.81 -16.19 13.53
N ASN A 106 8.16 -16.67 12.47
CA ASN A 106 7.29 -17.84 12.53
C ASN A 106 8.05 -19.15 12.23
N THR A 107 9.36 -19.08 11.99
CA THR A 107 10.20 -20.25 11.72
C THR A 107 11.15 -20.48 12.90
N GLU A 108 11.09 -21.67 13.49
CA GLU A 108 12.05 -22.10 14.51
C GLU A 108 13.38 -22.46 13.83
N THR A 109 14.26 -21.47 13.68
CA THR A 109 15.58 -21.67 13.07
C THR A 109 16.55 -22.30 14.07
N ASP A 110 17.23 -23.36 13.63
CA ASP A 110 18.25 -24.09 14.38
C ASP A 110 19.44 -24.42 13.46
N GLU A 111 20.30 -25.37 13.84
CA GLU A 111 21.41 -25.80 12.98
C GLU A 111 20.93 -26.48 11.67
N MET A 112 19.71 -27.05 11.67
CA MET A 112 19.12 -27.78 10.55
C MET A 112 18.33 -26.85 9.60
N LEU A 113 17.75 -25.78 10.12
CA LEU A 113 16.89 -24.87 9.35
C LEU A 113 17.50 -23.48 9.21
N LYS A 114 17.99 -23.20 8.00
CA LYS A 114 18.64 -21.93 7.66
C LYS A 114 17.82 -21.19 6.60
N ILE A 115 17.70 -19.87 6.78
CA ILE A 115 17.08 -18.98 5.82
C ILE A 115 18.17 -18.10 5.21
N ARG A 116 18.38 -18.21 3.89
CA ARG A 116 19.31 -17.35 3.14
C ARG A 116 18.53 -16.39 2.26
N VAL A 117 18.84 -15.10 2.34
CA VAL A 117 18.12 -14.05 1.64
C VAL A 117 19.00 -13.48 0.54
N MET A 118 18.45 -13.35 -0.67
CA MET A 118 19.09 -12.68 -1.80
C MET A 118 18.18 -11.57 -2.30
N ASN A 119 18.66 -10.33 -2.21
CA ASN A 119 17.95 -9.18 -2.76
C ASN A 119 18.17 -9.09 -4.28
N ILE A 120 17.10 -9.30 -5.04
CA ILE A 120 17.10 -9.10 -6.49
C ILE A 120 15.73 -8.63 -6.92
N THR A 121 15.65 -7.65 -7.82
CA THR A 121 14.35 -7.22 -8.35
C THR A 121 13.87 -8.19 -9.42
N LYS A 122 12.54 -8.35 -9.59
CA LYS A 122 11.96 -9.20 -10.65
C LYS A 122 12.51 -8.86 -12.04
N LYS A 123 12.70 -7.55 -12.32
CA LYS A 123 13.23 -7.06 -13.59
C LYS A 123 14.68 -7.49 -13.81
N GLU A 124 15.52 -7.40 -12.78
CA GLU A 124 16.92 -7.83 -12.85
C GLU A 124 17.04 -9.34 -12.97
N LEU A 125 16.20 -10.09 -12.25
CA LEU A 125 16.13 -11.54 -12.34
C LEU A 125 15.77 -11.99 -13.77
N HIS A 126 14.71 -11.42 -14.34
CA HIS A 126 14.31 -11.67 -15.73
C HIS A 126 15.44 -11.31 -16.71
N LYS A 127 16.03 -10.11 -16.58
CA LYS A 127 17.14 -9.67 -17.45
C LYS A 127 18.35 -10.58 -17.37
N THR A 128 18.66 -11.07 -16.17
CA THR A 128 19.79 -11.97 -15.93
C THR A 128 19.52 -13.31 -16.58
N LEU A 129 18.41 -13.98 -16.27
CA LEU A 129 18.11 -15.30 -16.83
C LEU A 129 17.93 -15.27 -18.35
N LYS A 130 17.33 -14.21 -18.89
CA LYS A 130 17.18 -14.01 -20.34
C LYS A 130 18.51 -13.98 -21.09
N ARG A 131 19.58 -13.44 -20.48
CA ARG A 131 20.92 -13.38 -21.10
C ARG A 131 21.56 -14.75 -21.25
N TYR A 132 21.20 -15.70 -20.39
CA TYR A 132 21.78 -17.03 -20.34
C TYR A 132 20.83 -18.10 -20.90
N LYS A 133 19.72 -17.71 -21.53
CA LYS A 133 18.73 -18.65 -22.07
C LYS A 133 19.33 -19.60 -23.11
N GLY A 134 18.84 -20.84 -23.15
CA GLY A 134 19.22 -21.83 -24.16
C GLY A 134 20.27 -22.77 -23.63
N THR A 135 21.43 -22.88 -24.28
CA THR A 135 22.50 -23.82 -23.90
C THR A 135 23.35 -23.35 -22.72
N ALA A 136 23.29 -22.06 -22.36
CA ALA A 136 24.14 -21.44 -21.33
C ALA A 136 23.39 -21.17 -20.01
N TRP A 137 22.23 -21.77 -19.81
CA TRP A 137 21.35 -21.47 -18.67
C TRP A 137 21.99 -21.88 -17.32
N ASP A 138 22.81 -22.91 -17.37
CA ASP A 138 23.68 -23.43 -16.31
C ASP A 138 24.83 -22.47 -15.95
N GLN A 139 25.13 -21.47 -16.78
CA GLN A 139 26.14 -20.45 -16.46
C GLN A 139 25.53 -19.20 -15.82
N SER A 140 24.22 -19.18 -15.60
CA SER A 140 23.55 -18.02 -15.02
C SER A 140 23.99 -17.77 -13.57
N PRO A 141 24.13 -16.50 -13.14
CA PRO A 141 24.50 -16.18 -11.76
C PRO A 141 23.60 -16.81 -10.69
N LEU A 142 22.31 -16.96 -11.00
CA LEU A 142 21.37 -17.64 -10.12
C LEU A 142 21.69 -19.14 -10.02
N PHE A 143 21.91 -19.81 -11.16
CA PHE A 143 22.25 -21.23 -11.18
C PHE A 143 23.55 -21.49 -10.41
N LYS A 144 24.57 -20.66 -10.58
CA LYS A 144 25.82 -20.81 -9.82
C LYS A 144 25.61 -20.78 -8.31
N ARG A 145 24.83 -19.82 -7.82
CA ARG A 145 24.53 -19.69 -6.38
C ARG A 145 23.66 -20.82 -5.83
N VAL A 146 22.65 -21.24 -6.59
CA VAL A 146 21.68 -22.25 -6.12
C VAL A 146 22.23 -23.66 -6.29
N TYR A 147 22.87 -23.94 -7.43
CA TYR A 147 23.37 -25.25 -7.80
C TYR A 147 24.88 -25.39 -7.51
N GLU A 148 25.75 -24.63 -8.16
CA GLU A 148 27.21 -24.87 -8.08
C GLU A 148 27.79 -24.66 -6.68
N GLU A 149 27.43 -23.57 -6.01
CA GLU A 149 28.00 -23.17 -4.71
C GLU A 149 27.50 -24.03 -3.54
N GLU A 150 26.31 -24.64 -3.67
CA GLU A 150 25.68 -25.41 -2.59
C GLU A 150 25.44 -26.87 -2.98
N TYR A 151 24.51 -27.13 -3.92
CA TYR A 151 24.12 -28.50 -4.27
C TYR A 151 25.26 -29.32 -4.92
N GLY A 152 26.04 -28.67 -5.79
CA GLY A 152 27.16 -29.28 -6.52
C GLY A 152 28.50 -29.23 -5.77
N GLN A 153 28.57 -28.48 -4.67
CA GLN A 153 29.79 -28.31 -3.89
C GLN A 153 29.92 -29.40 -2.83
N PHE A 154 31.10 -30.03 -2.75
CA PHE A 154 31.36 -31.00 -1.69
C PHE A 154 31.34 -30.31 -0.32
N GLY A 155 30.43 -30.76 0.56
CA GLY A 155 30.20 -30.16 1.88
C GLY A 155 29.34 -28.88 1.86
N GLY A 156 28.68 -28.56 0.75
CA GLY A 156 27.70 -27.47 0.67
C GLY A 156 26.36 -27.81 1.34
N GLU A 157 25.46 -26.84 1.42
CA GLU A 157 24.14 -26.97 2.04
C GLU A 157 23.03 -26.80 1.00
N PRO A 158 22.53 -27.91 0.40
CA PRO A 158 21.46 -27.86 -0.59
C PRO A 158 20.24 -27.04 -0.14
N PHE A 159 19.75 -26.18 -1.02
CA PHE A 159 18.51 -25.45 -0.75
C PHE A 159 17.30 -26.39 -0.82
N GLY A 160 16.48 -26.40 0.24
CA GLY A 160 15.26 -27.20 0.27
C GLY A 160 14.10 -26.57 -0.53
N CYS A 161 13.96 -25.25 -0.48
CA CYS A 161 12.92 -24.51 -1.20
C CYS A 161 13.43 -23.11 -1.57
N LEU A 162 13.04 -22.61 -2.74
CA LEU A 162 13.22 -21.22 -3.14
C LEU A 162 11.90 -20.48 -3.00
N VAL A 163 11.91 -19.34 -2.32
CA VAL A 163 10.74 -18.47 -2.19
C VAL A 163 11.01 -17.18 -2.95
N GLY A 164 10.20 -16.92 -3.98
CA GLY A 164 10.22 -15.66 -4.73
C GLY A 164 9.10 -14.74 -4.25
N ASP A 165 9.47 -13.61 -3.65
CA ASP A 165 8.52 -12.53 -3.31
C ASP A 165 8.16 -11.70 -4.56
N TYR A 166 7.53 -12.38 -5.53
CA TYR A 166 7.08 -11.81 -6.79
C TYR A 166 5.65 -12.26 -7.09
N TYR A 167 4.97 -11.44 -7.89
CA TYR A 167 3.65 -11.75 -8.45
C TYR A 167 3.80 -12.02 -9.93
N PHE A 168 3.41 -13.20 -10.37
CA PHE A 168 3.50 -13.64 -11.77
C PHE A 168 2.14 -13.59 -12.46
N ASP A 169 2.12 -13.17 -13.72
CA ASP A 169 0.96 -13.22 -14.60
C ASP A 169 1.20 -14.14 -15.83
N GLN A 170 0.20 -14.20 -16.71
CA GLN A 170 0.28 -14.95 -17.98
C GLN A 170 1.09 -14.23 -19.07
N SER A 171 1.67 -13.06 -18.77
CA SER A 171 2.39 -12.28 -19.78
C SER A 171 3.64 -13.03 -20.26
N PRO A 172 4.06 -12.83 -21.52
CA PRO A 172 5.26 -13.48 -22.06
C PRO A 172 6.53 -13.35 -21.20
N PRO A 173 6.88 -12.18 -20.62
CA PRO A 173 8.10 -12.08 -19.78
C PRO A 173 8.01 -12.90 -18.49
N ASP A 174 6.82 -13.03 -17.91
CA ASP A 174 6.59 -13.78 -16.68
C ASP A 174 6.60 -15.28 -16.93
N VAL A 175 5.97 -15.74 -18.02
CA VAL A 175 6.03 -17.15 -18.44
C VAL A 175 7.46 -17.54 -18.81
N GLU A 176 8.21 -16.67 -19.49
CA GLU A 176 9.63 -16.87 -19.78
C GLU A 176 10.44 -16.99 -18.49
N LEU A 177 10.23 -16.09 -17.52
CA LEU A 177 10.91 -16.12 -16.24
C LEU A 177 10.59 -17.39 -15.44
N LEU A 178 9.32 -17.77 -15.33
CA LEU A 178 8.89 -19.01 -14.67
C LEU A 178 9.49 -20.24 -15.36
N GLY A 179 9.55 -20.26 -16.68
CA GLY A 179 10.15 -21.36 -17.44
C GLY A 179 11.65 -21.53 -17.15
N GLU A 180 12.42 -20.44 -17.07
CA GLU A 180 13.84 -20.53 -16.70
C GLU A 180 14.03 -20.87 -15.21
N MET A 181 13.18 -20.33 -14.32
CA MET A 181 13.19 -20.72 -12.90
C MET A 181 12.84 -22.19 -12.70
N ALA A 182 11.93 -22.74 -13.49
CA ALA A 182 11.57 -24.16 -13.44
C ALA A 182 12.77 -25.06 -13.73
N LYS A 183 13.58 -24.72 -14.75
CA LYS A 183 14.81 -25.47 -15.08
C LYS A 183 15.84 -25.42 -13.96
N VAL A 184 16.09 -24.23 -13.40
CA VAL A 184 17.03 -24.06 -12.27
C VAL A 184 16.56 -24.85 -11.05
N SER A 185 15.27 -24.77 -10.75
CA SER A 185 14.62 -25.46 -9.64
C SER A 185 14.64 -26.98 -9.81
N ALA A 186 14.37 -27.47 -11.03
CA ALA A 186 14.40 -28.88 -11.36
C ALA A 186 15.80 -29.48 -11.26
N ALA A 187 16.82 -28.74 -11.70
CA ALA A 187 18.21 -29.17 -11.61
C ALA A 187 18.71 -29.23 -10.17
N ALA A 188 18.39 -28.22 -9.35
CA ALA A 188 18.78 -28.18 -7.95
C ALA A 188 17.86 -28.97 -7.01
N HIS A 189 16.83 -29.66 -7.54
CA HIS A 189 15.77 -30.32 -6.78
C HIS A 189 15.12 -29.43 -5.70
N CYS A 190 14.97 -28.15 -6.00
CA CYS A 190 14.54 -27.12 -5.07
C CYS A 190 13.28 -26.42 -5.62
N PRO A 191 12.07 -26.75 -5.13
CA PRO A 191 10.83 -26.14 -5.61
C PRO A 191 10.85 -24.61 -5.45
N PHE A 192 10.37 -23.90 -6.46
CA PHE A 192 10.20 -22.45 -6.46
C PHE A 192 8.75 -22.08 -6.16
N ILE A 193 8.54 -21.37 -5.07
CA ILE A 193 7.24 -20.90 -4.60
C ILE A 193 7.17 -19.38 -4.75
N ALA A 194 6.12 -18.87 -5.41
CA ALA A 194 5.89 -17.44 -5.56
C ALA A 194 4.40 -17.09 -5.55
N GLY A 195 4.06 -15.81 -5.65
CA GLY A 195 2.67 -15.35 -5.72
C GLY A 195 2.14 -15.32 -7.16
N ALA A 196 0.86 -15.63 -7.34
CA ALA A 196 0.13 -15.32 -8.56
C ALA A 196 -0.43 -13.88 -8.50
N SER A 197 -0.37 -13.17 -9.62
CA SER A 197 -1.05 -11.89 -9.82
C SER A 197 -2.56 -12.14 -10.07
N PRO A 198 -3.47 -11.25 -9.63
CA PRO A 198 -4.89 -11.36 -9.99
C PRO A 198 -5.11 -11.35 -11.51
N ASN A 199 -4.20 -10.73 -12.26
CA ASN A 199 -4.20 -10.69 -13.71
C ASN A 199 -4.16 -12.09 -14.36
N VAL A 200 -3.61 -13.10 -13.68
CA VAL A 200 -3.65 -14.51 -14.14
C VAL A 200 -5.08 -14.98 -14.37
N MET A 201 -6.05 -14.43 -13.64
CA MET A 201 -7.47 -14.75 -13.77
C MET A 201 -8.24 -13.70 -14.58
N GLN A 202 -7.56 -12.82 -15.32
CA GLN A 202 -8.16 -11.65 -15.99
C GLN A 202 -8.94 -10.74 -15.02
N MET A 203 -8.44 -10.59 -13.79
CA MET A 203 -9.01 -9.73 -12.75
C MET A 203 -8.05 -8.61 -12.39
N ASP A 204 -8.58 -7.43 -12.06
CA ASP A 204 -7.78 -6.32 -11.52
C ASP A 204 -7.48 -6.53 -10.02
N SER A 205 -8.36 -7.27 -9.32
CA SER A 205 -8.26 -7.53 -7.88
C SER A 205 -8.68 -8.95 -7.51
N TRP A 206 -8.03 -9.52 -6.50
CA TRP A 206 -8.44 -10.81 -5.91
C TRP A 206 -9.83 -10.76 -5.24
N GLN A 207 -10.41 -9.58 -5.05
CA GLN A 207 -11.79 -9.43 -4.55
C GLN A 207 -12.84 -9.93 -5.55
N GLU A 208 -12.49 -10.01 -6.84
CA GLU A 208 -13.40 -10.43 -7.91
C GLU A 208 -13.41 -11.94 -8.13
N LEU A 209 -12.64 -12.70 -7.34
CA LEU A 209 -12.47 -14.15 -7.52
C LEU A 209 -13.80 -14.93 -7.42
N ALA A 210 -14.79 -14.39 -6.72
CA ALA A 210 -16.11 -14.99 -6.59
C ALA A 210 -17.03 -14.75 -7.81
N ASN A 211 -16.67 -13.86 -8.73
CA ASN A 211 -17.54 -13.45 -9.84
C ASN A 211 -17.63 -14.51 -10.96
N PRO A 212 -16.51 -15.11 -11.45
CA PRO A 212 -16.58 -16.07 -12.53
C PRO A 212 -17.16 -17.40 -12.06
N ARG A 213 -18.17 -17.89 -12.80
CA ARG A 213 -18.75 -19.22 -12.55
C ARG A 213 -17.79 -20.37 -12.87
N ASP A 214 -16.85 -20.17 -13.80
CA ASP A 214 -15.90 -21.19 -14.24
C ASP A 214 -14.56 -20.55 -14.63
N LEU A 215 -13.56 -20.71 -13.76
CA LEU A 215 -12.20 -20.21 -13.98
C LEU A 215 -11.45 -20.99 -15.07
N THR A 216 -11.85 -22.24 -15.35
CA THR A 216 -11.15 -23.11 -16.31
C THR A 216 -11.18 -22.51 -17.71
N LYS A 217 -12.30 -21.88 -18.08
CA LYS A 217 -12.49 -21.27 -19.40
C LYS A 217 -11.53 -20.13 -19.69
N ILE A 218 -11.09 -19.41 -18.65
CA ILE A 218 -10.15 -18.29 -18.76
C ILE A 218 -8.84 -18.79 -19.40
N PHE A 219 -8.33 -19.91 -18.90
CA PHE A 219 -7.07 -20.52 -19.37
C PHE A 219 -7.14 -21.15 -20.76
N LEU A 220 -8.34 -21.34 -21.33
CA LEU A 220 -8.51 -21.90 -22.69
C LEU A 220 -8.33 -20.84 -23.79
N THR A 221 -8.36 -19.56 -23.43
CA THR A 221 -8.18 -18.47 -24.39
C THR A 221 -6.78 -18.50 -25.01
N PRO A 222 -6.60 -17.94 -26.22
CA PRO A 222 -5.31 -17.96 -26.91
C PRO A 222 -4.22 -17.16 -26.17
N GLU A 223 -4.60 -16.19 -25.33
CA GLU A 223 -3.67 -15.40 -24.51
C GLU A 223 -2.83 -16.29 -23.57
N TYR A 224 -3.42 -17.38 -23.08
CA TYR A 224 -2.76 -18.33 -22.18
C TYR A 224 -2.05 -19.46 -22.91
N ALA A 225 -1.81 -19.35 -24.22
CA ALA A 225 -1.09 -20.40 -24.96
C ALA A 225 0.30 -20.67 -24.34
N ALA A 226 1.06 -19.62 -24.05
CA ALA A 226 2.37 -19.75 -23.40
C ALA A 226 2.26 -20.33 -21.97
N TRP A 227 1.26 -19.88 -21.21
CA TRP A 227 0.99 -20.40 -19.85
C TRP A 227 0.63 -21.89 -19.85
N ARG A 228 -0.19 -22.34 -20.81
CA ARG A 228 -0.51 -23.75 -20.99
C ARG A 228 0.72 -24.55 -21.36
N SER A 229 1.53 -24.07 -22.31
CA SER A 229 2.79 -24.72 -22.66
C SER A 229 3.75 -24.83 -21.47
N LEU A 230 3.79 -23.82 -20.59
CA LEU A 230 4.56 -23.90 -19.35
C LEU A 230 4.02 -25.00 -18.44
N ARG A 231 2.69 -25.09 -18.25
CA ARG A 231 2.06 -26.11 -17.39
C ARG A 231 2.25 -27.54 -17.88
N GLU A 232 2.31 -27.74 -19.20
CA GLU A 232 2.60 -29.05 -19.81
C GLU A 232 4.10 -29.41 -19.76
N SER A 233 4.96 -28.48 -19.35
CA SER A 233 6.39 -28.75 -19.19
C SER A 233 6.65 -29.65 -17.99
N ASP A 234 7.51 -30.65 -18.16
CA ASP A 234 7.94 -31.54 -17.10
C ASP A 234 8.58 -30.79 -15.91
N ASP A 235 9.29 -29.69 -16.16
CA ASP A 235 9.95 -28.91 -15.11
C ASP A 235 8.95 -28.11 -14.26
N ALA A 236 7.73 -27.88 -14.75
CA ALA A 236 6.72 -27.09 -14.04
C ALA A 236 6.27 -27.74 -12.73
N ARG A 237 6.57 -29.03 -12.51
CA ARG A 237 6.32 -29.72 -11.22
C ARG A 237 7.05 -29.07 -10.04
N TYR A 238 8.13 -28.32 -10.31
CA TYR A 238 8.89 -27.58 -9.30
C TYR A 238 8.37 -26.16 -9.09
N LEU A 239 7.33 -25.72 -9.80
CA LEU A 239 6.74 -24.40 -9.64
C LEU A 239 5.46 -24.46 -8.78
N GLY A 240 5.44 -23.67 -7.70
CA GLY A 240 4.26 -23.43 -6.88
C GLY A 240 3.86 -21.96 -6.94
N LEU A 241 2.61 -21.67 -7.30
CA LEU A 241 2.07 -20.31 -7.26
C LEU A 241 0.93 -20.20 -6.24
N ALA A 242 1.15 -19.40 -5.21
CA ALA A 242 0.19 -19.15 -4.15
C ALA A 242 -0.75 -18.00 -4.50
N MET A 243 -2.02 -18.16 -4.15
CA MET A 243 -3.08 -17.16 -4.30
C MET A 243 -4.04 -17.27 -3.10
N PRO A 244 -4.68 -16.18 -2.62
CA PRO A 244 -4.31 -14.76 -2.62
C PRO A 244 -3.42 -14.37 -1.42
N ARG A 245 -3.07 -13.08 -1.30
CA ARG A 245 -2.20 -12.54 -0.22
C ARG A 245 -2.90 -12.58 1.14
N PHE A 246 -2.10 -12.60 2.21
CA PHE A 246 -2.58 -12.46 3.59
C PHE A 246 -2.28 -11.05 4.15
N LEU A 247 -3.00 -10.66 5.19
CA LEU A 247 -2.85 -9.36 5.84
C LEU A 247 -1.59 -9.35 6.73
N ALA A 248 -0.66 -8.43 6.44
CA ALA A 248 0.64 -8.38 7.13
C ALA A 248 0.61 -7.62 8.47
N ARG A 249 -0.32 -6.66 8.65
CA ARG A 249 -0.48 -5.90 9.90
C ARG A 249 -1.92 -5.44 10.10
N GLN A 250 -2.29 -5.19 11.35
CA GLN A 250 -3.50 -4.44 11.64
C GLN A 250 -3.32 -2.96 11.24
N PRO A 251 -4.41 -2.27 10.85
CA PRO A 251 -4.39 -0.84 10.50
C PRO A 251 -3.79 0.03 11.59
#